data_AF-A0AAW5N454-F1
#
_entry.id   AF-A0AAW5N454-F1
#
_cell.length_a   1.000
_cell.length_b   1.000
_cell.length_c   1.000
_cell.angle_alpha   90.00
_cell.angle_beta   90.00
_cell.angle_gamma   90.00
#
_symmetry.space_group_name_H-M   'P 1'
#
loop_
_entity.id
_entity.type
_entity.pdbx_description
1 polymer ?
#
loop_
_entity_poly.entity_id
_entity_poly.type
_entity_poly.pdbx_seq_one_letter_code
_entity_poly.pdbx_strand_id
1 'polypeptide(L)'
;VAGGGSTFTPGIVLMLLANQERFPLRALKFYDNDGARQEVIAEACKVILKEKAPDIAFSYTTDPEVAFSDVDFVMAHIRVGKY
;
A
#
# COMPACT_ATOMS: atom_id res chain seq x y z
N VAL A 1 -4.36 1.45 -0.53
CA VAL A 1 -4.09 1.15 -1.95
C VAL A 1 -4.81 -0.13 -2.31
N ALA A 2 -5.75 -0.08 -3.26
CA ALA A 2 -6.45 -1.26 -3.78
C ALA A 2 -5.81 -1.69 -5.11
N GLY A 3 -5.33 -2.93 -5.19
CA GLY A 3 -4.42 -3.44 -6.20
C GLY A 3 -2.95 -3.48 -5.74
N GLY A 4 -2.72 -3.72 -4.44
CA GLY A 4 -1.39 -3.64 -3.81
C GLY A 4 -0.32 -4.52 -4.46
N GLY A 5 -0.70 -5.61 -5.14
CA GLY A 5 0.23 -6.49 -5.88
C GLY A 5 0.74 -5.92 -7.21
N SER A 6 0.36 -4.70 -7.58
CA SER A 6 0.89 -4.03 -8.77
C SER A 6 2.40 -3.77 -8.67
N THR A 7 3.13 -3.97 -9.76
CA THR A 7 4.55 -3.61 -9.88
C THR A 7 4.78 -2.10 -9.79
N PHE A 8 3.73 -1.29 -9.94
CA PHE A 8 3.77 0.15 -9.76
C PHE A 8 3.62 0.59 -8.29
N THR A 9 3.15 -0.28 -7.40
CA THR A 9 2.91 0.07 -5.99
C THR A 9 4.14 0.63 -5.28
N PRO A 10 5.37 0.06 -5.42
CA PRO A 10 6.56 0.63 -4.77
C PRO A 10 6.86 2.06 -5.22
N GLY A 11 6.65 2.38 -6.51
CA GLY A 11 6.83 3.74 -7.03
C GLY A 11 5.83 4.73 -6.43
N ILE A 12 4.58 4.30 -6.21
CA ILE A 12 3.56 5.11 -5.55
C ILE A 12 3.90 5.34 -4.08
N VAL A 13 4.40 4.33 -3.37
CA VAL A 13 4.87 4.49 -1.98
C VAL A 13 5.97 5.54 -1.90
N LEU A 14 6.99 5.43 -2.76
CA LEU A 14 8.08 6.40 -2.78
C LEU A 14 7.59 7.82 -3.09
N MET A 15 6.63 7.97 -4.00
CA MET A 15 6.00 9.26 -4.29
C MET A 15 5.26 9.81 -3.06
N LEU A 16 4.48 8.99 -2.35
CA LEU A 16 3.78 9.41 -1.13
C LEU A 16 4.75 9.82 -0.02
N LEU A 17 5.85 9.08 0.15
CA LEU A 17 6.89 9.41 1.12
C LEU A 17 7.62 10.70 0.76
N ALA A 18 7.88 10.95 -0.52
CA ALA A 18 8.50 12.19 -0.99
C ALA A 18 7.60 13.43 -0.82
N ASN A 19 6.29 13.25 -0.60
CA ASN A 19 5.31 14.33 -0.49
C ASN A 19 4.68 14.44 0.92
N GLN A 20 5.31 13.88 1.96
CA GLN A 20 4.76 13.87 3.33
C GLN A 20 4.47 15.27 3.89
N GLU A 21 5.21 16.31 3.51
CA GLU A 21 4.93 17.68 3.98
C GLU A 21 3.58 18.21 3.48
N ARG A 22 3.17 17.80 2.29
CA ARG A 22 1.90 18.23 1.67
C ARG A 22 0.76 17.24 1.95
N PHE A 23 1.10 15.98 2.15
CA PHE A 23 0.15 14.89 2.36
C PHE A 23 0.70 13.92 3.43
N PRO A 24 0.66 14.32 4.71
CA PRO A 24 1.18 13.51 5.80
C PRO A 24 0.31 12.26 5.99
N LEU A 25 0.95 11.11 6.18
CA LEU A 25 0.27 9.84 6.35
C LEU A 25 0.46 9.31 7.77
N ARG A 26 -0.65 8.97 8.44
CA ARG A 26 -0.61 8.18 9.68
C ARG A 26 -0.47 6.69 9.40
N ALA A 27 -1.13 6.21 8.35
CA ALA A 27 -1.21 4.80 8.02
C ALA A 27 -1.28 4.58 6.51
N LEU A 28 -0.79 3.43 6.07
CA LEU A 28 -0.87 2.96 4.69
C LEU A 28 -1.27 1.48 4.68
N LYS A 29 -2.40 1.17 4.04
CA LYS A 29 -2.92 -0.20 3.94
C LYS A 29 -2.93 -0.66 2.49
N PHE A 30 -2.46 -1.87 2.23
CA PHE A 30 -2.60 -2.52 0.92
C PHE A 30 -3.70 -3.56 0.93
N TYR A 31 -4.44 -3.59 -0.17
CA TYR A 31 -5.45 -4.59 -0.47
C TYR A 31 -5.25 -5.13 -1.88
N ASP A 32 -5.34 -6.44 -2.01
CA ASP A 32 -5.40 -7.16 -3.26
C ASP A 32 -6.17 -8.47 -3.02
N ASN A 33 -6.86 -8.97 -4.03
CA ASN A 33 -7.51 -10.28 -3.93
C ASN A 33 -6.54 -11.42 -4.27
N ASP A 34 -5.36 -11.12 -4.81
CA ASP A 34 -4.25 -12.06 -5.00
C ASP A 34 -3.19 -11.87 -3.92
N GLY A 35 -3.35 -12.60 -2.81
CA GLY A 35 -2.47 -12.48 -1.63
C GLY A 35 -1.00 -12.79 -1.91
N ALA A 36 -0.72 -13.85 -2.69
CA ALA A 36 0.65 -14.26 -2.99
C ALA A 36 1.37 -13.20 -3.85
N ARG A 37 0.67 -12.60 -4.82
CA ARG A 37 1.20 -11.48 -5.60
C ARG A 37 1.45 -10.25 -4.72
N GLN A 38 0.50 -9.91 -3.85
CA GLN A 38 0.62 -8.77 -2.95
C GLN A 38 1.76 -8.91 -1.95
N GLU A 39 1.95 -10.10 -1.38
CA GLU A 39 2.94 -10.35 -0.32
C GLU A 39 4.36 -9.92 -0.72
N VAL A 40 4.79 -10.30 -1.93
CA VAL A 40 6.12 -9.93 -2.46
C VAL A 40 6.30 -8.41 -2.51
N ILE A 41 5.28 -7.69 -2.99
CA ILE A 41 5.32 -6.23 -3.13
C ILE A 41 5.21 -5.55 -1.77
N ALA A 42 4.35 -6.06 -0.90
CA ALA A 42 4.07 -5.49 0.41
C ALA A 42 5.27 -5.63 1.36
N GLU A 43 5.93 -6.79 1.40
CA GLU A 43 7.12 -6.98 2.23
C GLU A 43 8.30 -6.11 1.74
N ALA A 44 8.46 -5.90 0.43
CA ALA A 44 9.42 -4.93 -0.09
C ALA A 44 9.10 -3.50 0.37
N CYS A 45 7.82 -3.09 0.28
CA CYS A 45 7.39 -1.75 0.73
C CYS A 45 7.53 -1.57 2.24
N LYS A 46 7.34 -2.62 3.03
CA LYS A 46 7.51 -2.62 4.49
C LYS A 46 8.95 -2.30 4.89
N VAL A 47 9.94 -2.84 4.18
CA VAL A 47 11.35 -2.50 4.38
C VAL A 47 11.59 -1.01 4.09
N ILE A 48 11.09 -0.51 2.95
CA ILE A 48 11.21 0.91 2.56
C ILE A 48 10.60 1.82 3.62
N LEU A 49 9.41 1.49 4.12
CA LEU A 49 8.71 2.27 5.14
C LEU A 49 9.46 2.27 6.47
N LYS A 50 9.98 1.11 6.89
CA LYS A 50 10.78 1.02 8.11
C LYS A 50 12.04 1.88 8.07
N GLU A 51 12.68 2.02 6.91
CA GLU A 51 13.88 2.84 6.74
C GLU A 51 13.60 4.33 6.60
N LYS A 52 12.53 4.71 5.90
CA LYS A 52 12.28 6.11 5.51
C LYS A 52 11.21 6.81 6.33
N ALA A 53 10.24 6.07 6.87
CA ALA A 53 9.09 6.61 7.57
C ALA A 53 8.53 5.59 8.59
N PRO A 54 9.33 5.23 9.63
CA PRO A 54 8.96 4.20 10.58
C PRO A 54 7.70 4.52 11.39
N ASP A 55 7.31 5.80 11.46
CA ASP A 55 6.12 6.26 12.18
C ASP A 55 4.81 5.98 11.43
N ILE A 56 4.87 5.65 10.13
CA ILE A 56 3.68 5.32 9.33
C ILE A 56 3.30 3.86 9.60
N ALA A 57 2.08 3.66 10.12
CA ALA A 57 1.55 2.31 10.34
C ALA A 57 1.29 1.61 9.00
N PHE A 58 1.91 0.45 8.78
CA PHE A 58 1.77 -0.29 7.53
C PHE A 58 1.16 -1.68 7.74
N SER A 59 0.17 -2.03 6.91
CA SER A 59 -0.38 -3.38 6.83
C SER A 59 -0.82 -3.73 5.41
N TYR A 60 -0.93 -5.02 5.13
CA TYR A 60 -1.48 -5.54 3.89
C TYR A 60 -2.37 -6.73 4.18
N THR A 61 -3.47 -6.87 3.44
CA THR A 61 -4.46 -7.93 3.67
C THR A 61 -5.23 -8.26 2.40
N THR A 62 -5.88 -9.42 2.39
CA THR A 62 -6.89 -9.81 1.40
C THR A 62 -8.32 -9.64 1.94
N ASP A 63 -8.47 -9.23 3.20
CA ASP A 63 -9.76 -8.97 3.84
C ASP A 63 -10.21 -7.52 3.58
N PRO A 64 -11.35 -7.30 2.89
CA PRO A 64 -11.88 -5.98 2.64
C PRO A 64 -12.21 -5.17 3.91
N GLU A 65 -12.74 -5.81 4.95
CA GLU A 65 -13.15 -5.10 6.17
C GLU A 65 -11.92 -4.47 6.85
N VAL A 66 -10.83 -5.23 6.96
CA VAL A 66 -9.56 -4.76 7.52
C VAL A 66 -8.93 -3.67 6.64
N ALA A 67 -8.99 -3.83 5.32
CA ALA A 67 -8.38 -2.93 4.34
C ALA A 67 -9.08 -1.56 4.27
N PHE A 68 -10.41 -1.54 4.34
CA PHE A 68 -11.24 -0.37 4.04
C PHE A 68 -11.86 0.28 5.29
N SER A 69 -11.61 -0.27 6.48
CA SER A 69 -11.92 0.41 7.74
C SER A 69 -10.85 1.44 8.08
N ASP A 70 -11.25 2.59 8.68
CA ASP A 70 -10.32 3.63 9.14
C ASP A 70 -9.36 4.12 8.03
N VAL A 71 -9.93 4.50 6.88
CA VAL A 71 -9.21 5.07 5.73
C VAL A 71 -9.96 6.29 5.20
N ASP A 72 -9.22 7.36 4.91
CA ASP A 72 -9.78 8.59 4.32
C ASP A 72 -9.82 8.52 2.78
N PHE A 73 -8.85 7.83 2.18
CA PHE A 73 -8.68 7.74 0.73
C PHE A 73 -8.38 6.32 0.27
N VAL A 74 -8.97 5.93 -0.87
CA VAL A 74 -8.63 4.68 -1.57
C VAL A 74 -7.99 5.02 -2.91
N MET A 75 -6.68 4.82 -3.02
CA MET A 75 -5.98 4.84 -4.30
C MET A 75 -6.18 3.47 -4.98
N ALA A 76 -7.08 3.42 -5.98
CA ALA A 76 -7.39 2.20 -6.71
C ALA A 76 -6.67 2.16 -8.05
N HIS A 77 -5.86 1.13 -8.26
CA HIS A 77 -5.15 0.85 -9.51
C HIS A 77 -5.20 -0.64 -9.86
N ILE A 78 -6.35 -1.25 -9.58
CA ILE A 78 -6.61 -2.66 -9.87
C ILE A 78 -6.60 -2.94 -11.38
N ARG A 79 -6.13 -4.12 -11.76
CA ARG A 79 -6.27 -4.65 -13.13
C ARG A 79 -6.87 -6.05 -13.07
N VAL A 80 -8.16 -6.15 -13.41
CA VAL A 80 -8.86 -7.43 -13.52
C VAL A 80 -8.28 -8.23 -14.69
N GLY A 81 -8.07 -9.55 -14.50
CA GLY A 81 -7.47 -10.44 -15.51
C GLY A 81 -5.94 -10.59 -15.41
N LYS A 82 -5.29 -9.86 -14.49
CA LYS A 82 -3.83 -9.81 -14.29
C LYS A 82 -3.07 -9.28 -15.54
N TYR A 83 -1.76 -9.16 -15.39
CA TYR A 83 -0.72 -9.07 -16.42
C TYR A 83 0.55 -9.61 -15.78
#